data_AF-A0A1N6E163-F1
#
_entry.id   AF-A0A1N6E163-F1
#
_cell.length_a   1.000
_cell.length_b   1.000
_cell.length_c   1.000
_cell.angle_alpha   90.00
_cell.angle_beta   90.00
_cell.angle_gamma   90.00
#
_symmetry.space_group_name_H-M   'P 1'
#
loop_
_entity.id
_entity.type
_entity.pdbx_description
1 polymer ?
#
loop_
_entity_poly.entity_id
_entity_poly.type
_entity_poly.pdbx_seq_one_letter_code
_entity_poly.pdbx_strand_id
1 'polypeptide(L)'
;MRAVRCTFYLNDQRTSWLHCSGAGPMAAFSGQKDGRDNPAYVDREDVGPLPKGTYYIVDRQSGGRLGFLYDLWGEYGLGTTDHKKWFMLWNPKTGDSTMINGIKRGNFRLHPMGSRRLSEGCITVVDPSDFDRLSRYLRSHAPDLPVPGATLKAYGTVEVR
;
A
#
# COMPACT_ATOMS: atom_id res chain seq x y z
N MET A 1 10.70 3.70 -20.75
CA MET A 1 11.19 3.06 -19.49
C MET A 1 10.24 1.94 -19.11
N ARG A 2 10.73 0.83 -18.53
CA ARG A 2 9.86 -0.28 -18.10
C ARG A 2 9.22 0.08 -16.75
N ALA A 3 7.91 -0.15 -16.61
CA ALA A 3 7.20 0.10 -15.35
C ALA A 3 7.76 -0.75 -14.22
N VAL A 4 7.78 -0.21 -12.99
CA VAL A 4 8.27 -0.94 -11.81
C VAL A 4 7.30 -2.08 -11.47
N ARG A 5 7.85 -3.27 -11.23
CA ARG A 5 7.08 -4.43 -10.78
C ARG A 5 7.55 -4.83 -9.40
N CYS A 6 6.60 -4.89 -8.48
CA CYS A 6 6.83 -5.34 -7.13
C CYS A 6 6.05 -6.61 -6.82
N THR A 7 6.56 -7.42 -5.90
CA THR A 7 5.87 -8.58 -5.32
C THR A 7 5.98 -8.51 -3.81
N PHE A 8 4.86 -8.76 -3.15
CA PHE A 8 4.76 -8.85 -1.69
C PHE A 8 4.07 -10.16 -1.33
N TYR A 9 4.60 -10.86 -0.31
CA TYR A 9 4.12 -12.19 0.07
C TYR A 9 3.40 -12.13 1.43
N LEU A 10 2.18 -12.65 1.50
CA LEU A 10 1.47 -12.93 2.74
C LEU A 10 1.86 -14.34 3.21
N ASN A 11 2.68 -14.40 4.25
CA ASN A 11 3.35 -15.63 4.69
C ASN A 11 3.03 -16.03 6.14
N ASP A 12 2.05 -15.39 6.77
CA ASP A 12 1.65 -15.62 8.17
C ASP A 12 2.80 -15.41 9.18
N GLN A 13 3.81 -14.63 8.79
CA GLN A 13 4.93 -14.26 9.66
C GLN A 13 4.77 -12.84 10.19
N ARG A 14 5.58 -12.48 11.18
CA ARG A 14 5.68 -11.08 11.62
C ARG A 14 6.19 -10.18 10.51
N THR A 15 7.02 -10.63 9.60
CA THR A 15 7.52 -9.77 8.53
C THR A 15 7.74 -10.61 7.29
N SER A 16 7.50 -9.99 6.15
CA SER A 16 7.73 -10.53 4.82
C SER A 16 8.61 -9.60 4.01
N TRP A 17 8.67 -9.82 2.71
CA TRP A 17 9.52 -9.09 1.79
C TRP A 17 8.71 -8.45 0.68
N LEU A 18 8.94 -7.14 0.50
CA LEU A 18 8.55 -6.40 -0.69
C LEU A 18 9.75 -6.38 -1.63
N HIS A 19 9.63 -7.06 -2.76
CA HIS A 19 10.63 -7.07 -3.82
C HIS A 19 10.19 -6.14 -4.93
N CYS A 20 10.95 -5.11 -5.26
CA CYS A 20 10.67 -4.23 -6.40
C CYS A 20 11.82 -4.26 -7.40
N SER A 21 11.50 -4.41 -8.68
CA SER A 21 12.48 -4.39 -9.77
C SER A 21 13.33 -3.11 -9.70
N GLY A 22 14.64 -3.25 -9.48
CA GLY A 22 15.59 -2.13 -9.42
C GLY A 22 15.72 -1.39 -8.08
N ALA A 23 14.88 -1.67 -7.08
CA ALA A 23 14.96 -1.03 -5.75
C ALA A 23 15.50 -1.96 -4.63
N GLY A 24 15.67 -3.24 -4.93
CA GLY A 24 16.09 -4.27 -3.96
C GLY A 24 14.94 -4.78 -3.09
N PRO A 25 15.20 -5.82 -2.26
CA PRO A 25 14.24 -6.31 -1.27
C PRO A 25 14.17 -5.36 -0.07
N MET A 26 12.97 -5.22 0.50
CA MET A 26 12.73 -4.44 1.71
C MET A 26 11.83 -5.23 2.65
N ALA A 27 12.14 -5.21 3.94
CA ALA A 27 11.29 -5.83 4.94
C ALA A 27 9.96 -5.07 5.01
N ALA A 28 8.84 -5.79 4.90
CA ALA A 28 7.50 -5.20 4.91
C ALA A 28 6.48 -6.16 5.52
N PHE A 29 5.33 -5.63 5.93
CA PHE A 29 4.21 -6.42 6.43
C PHE A 29 2.88 -5.79 6.04
N SER A 30 1.79 -6.54 6.14
CA SER A 30 0.43 -6.06 5.95
C SER A 30 -0.51 -6.61 7.02
N GLY A 31 -1.46 -5.78 7.47
CA GLY A 31 -2.31 -6.17 8.59
C GLY A 31 -1.58 -6.06 9.94
N GLN A 32 -2.28 -6.35 11.02
CA GLN A 32 -1.77 -6.20 12.37
C GLN A 32 -2.31 -7.26 13.32
N LYS A 33 -1.76 -7.29 14.53
CA LYS A 33 -2.13 -8.27 15.57
C LYS A 33 -2.05 -9.70 15.02
N ASP A 34 -3.13 -10.44 15.11
CA ASP A 34 -3.30 -11.81 14.63
C ASP A 34 -3.58 -11.91 13.12
N GLY A 35 -3.91 -10.81 12.44
CA GLY A 35 -4.09 -10.76 10.98
C GLY A 35 -2.84 -10.39 10.20
N ARG A 36 -1.72 -10.14 10.88
CA ARG A 36 -0.48 -9.72 10.23
C ARG A 36 0.05 -10.79 9.28
N ASP A 37 0.19 -10.41 8.01
CA ASP A 37 0.56 -11.25 6.87
C ASP A 37 -0.27 -12.54 6.72
N ASN A 38 -1.43 -12.63 7.38
CA ASN A 38 -2.28 -13.82 7.37
C ASN A 38 -3.39 -13.71 6.30
N PRO A 39 -3.28 -14.41 5.16
CA PRO A 39 -4.25 -14.29 4.07
C PRO A 39 -5.64 -14.84 4.42
N ALA A 40 -5.80 -15.61 5.51
CA ALA A 40 -7.10 -16.09 5.95
C ALA A 40 -7.93 -14.99 6.62
N TYR A 41 -7.32 -13.89 7.04
CA TYR A 41 -8.00 -12.81 7.80
C TYR A 41 -8.28 -11.56 6.96
N VAL A 42 -8.26 -11.67 5.63
CA VAL A 42 -8.51 -10.55 4.71
C VAL A 42 -9.88 -9.89 4.89
N ASP A 43 -10.85 -10.58 5.47
CA ASP A 43 -12.17 -10.06 5.80
C ASP A 43 -12.24 -9.40 7.18
N ARG A 44 -11.19 -9.43 8.00
CA ARG A 44 -11.19 -8.76 9.30
C ARG A 44 -10.88 -7.28 9.16
N GLU A 45 -11.85 -6.45 9.51
CA GLU A 45 -11.69 -5.00 9.58
C GLU A 45 -10.55 -4.63 10.52
N ASP A 46 -9.75 -3.63 10.13
CA ASP A 46 -8.56 -3.10 10.80
C ASP A 46 -7.44 -4.08 11.16
N VAL A 47 -7.63 -5.38 10.98
CA VAL A 47 -6.70 -6.43 11.42
C VAL A 47 -6.11 -7.15 10.22
N GLY A 48 -6.95 -7.47 9.24
CA GLY A 48 -6.58 -8.26 8.08
C GLY A 48 -5.57 -7.58 7.16
N PRO A 49 -4.75 -8.36 6.44
CA PRO A 49 -3.82 -7.81 5.48
C PRO A 49 -4.55 -7.32 4.22
N LEU A 50 -3.78 -6.74 3.32
CA LEU A 50 -4.18 -6.44 1.96
C LEU A 50 -4.64 -7.74 1.28
N PRO A 51 -5.80 -7.78 0.60
CA PRO A 51 -6.21 -8.95 -0.17
C PRO A 51 -5.22 -9.28 -1.28
N LYS A 52 -5.16 -10.57 -1.66
CA LYS A 52 -4.34 -11.00 -2.80
C LYS A 52 -4.81 -10.35 -4.09
N GLY A 53 -3.86 -10.00 -4.96
CA GLY A 53 -4.15 -9.39 -6.26
C GLY A 53 -3.08 -8.42 -6.72
N THR A 54 -3.33 -7.80 -7.88
CA THR A 54 -2.45 -6.78 -8.45
C THR A 54 -2.99 -5.39 -8.16
N TYR A 55 -2.15 -4.55 -7.57
CA TYR A 55 -2.46 -3.16 -7.26
C TYR A 55 -1.52 -2.24 -8.02
N TYR A 56 -2.03 -1.09 -8.46
CA TYR A 56 -1.27 -0.05 -9.13
C TYR A 56 -0.75 0.94 -8.10
N ILE A 57 0.54 1.23 -8.17
CA ILE A 57 1.22 2.17 -7.28
C ILE A 57 1.06 3.56 -7.89
N VAL A 58 0.12 4.33 -7.37
CA VAL A 58 -0.18 5.68 -7.84
C VAL A 58 0.14 6.72 -6.78
N ASP A 59 0.40 7.93 -7.23
CA ASP A 59 0.52 9.06 -6.32
C ASP A 59 -0.76 9.26 -5.53
N ARG A 60 -0.59 9.65 -4.27
CA ARG A 60 -1.69 10.20 -3.50
C ARG A 60 -2.08 11.53 -4.16
N GLN A 61 -3.10 11.54 -5.03
CA GLN A 61 -3.65 12.80 -5.55
C GLN A 61 -4.16 13.64 -4.38
N SER A 62 -3.42 14.68 -4.02
CA SER A 62 -3.87 15.73 -3.12
C SER A 62 -4.75 16.71 -3.92
N GLY A 63 -6.05 16.43 -4.04
CA GLY A 63 -7.01 17.38 -4.62
C GLY A 63 -8.18 16.71 -5.35
N GLY A 64 -9.34 16.64 -4.68
CA GLY A 64 -10.60 16.15 -5.24
C GLY A 64 -11.62 15.78 -4.15
N ARG A 65 -12.87 15.47 -4.53
CA ARG A 65 -14.05 15.19 -3.68
C ARG A 65 -13.87 14.08 -2.62
N LEU A 66 -12.72 13.42 -2.57
CA LEU A 66 -12.31 12.40 -1.59
C LEU A 66 -11.64 13.01 -0.33
N GLY A 67 -11.78 14.34 -0.15
CA GLY A 67 -11.40 15.15 1.02
C GLY A 67 -11.47 14.43 2.38
N PHE A 68 -12.60 13.78 2.61
CA PHE A 68 -12.94 13.17 3.88
C PHE A 68 -12.06 11.95 4.26
N LEU A 69 -11.54 11.22 3.27
CA LEU A 69 -10.63 10.09 3.53
C LEU A 69 -9.24 10.56 3.98
N TYR A 70 -8.93 11.85 3.83
CA TYR A 70 -7.65 12.43 4.23
C TYR A 70 -7.57 12.69 5.75
N ASP A 71 -8.69 12.98 6.41
CA ASP A 71 -8.74 13.35 7.85
C ASP A 71 -8.67 12.14 8.79
N LEU A 72 -9.31 11.02 8.45
CA LEU A 72 -9.30 9.82 9.31
C LEU A 72 -7.87 9.36 9.63
N TRP A 73 -6.96 9.37 8.65
CA TRP A 73 -5.56 8.98 8.88
C TRP A 73 -4.69 10.08 9.49
N GLY A 74 -5.15 11.34 9.42
CA GLY A 74 -4.55 12.45 10.17
C GLY A 74 -4.75 12.28 11.68
N GLU A 75 -5.89 11.73 12.09
CA GLU A 75 -6.26 11.55 13.50
C GLU A 75 -5.53 10.37 14.18
N TYR A 76 -5.26 9.29 13.44
CA TYR A 76 -4.48 8.14 13.96
C TYR A 76 -2.95 8.30 13.89
N GLY A 77 -2.45 9.39 13.30
CA GLY A 77 -1.07 9.56 12.83
C GLY A 77 -0.17 10.49 13.67
N LEU A 78 -0.30 10.53 14.99
CA LEU A 78 0.66 11.23 15.86
C LEU A 78 2.01 10.48 15.88
N GLY A 79 2.85 10.78 14.88
CA GLY A 79 4.18 10.18 14.69
C GLY A 79 4.73 10.45 13.30
N THR A 80 5.10 11.71 13.06
CA THR A 80 5.85 12.27 11.92
C THR A 80 6.33 11.26 10.86
N THR A 81 5.54 11.06 9.82
CA THR A 81 6.04 10.71 8.48
C THR A 81 5.35 11.62 7.49
N ASP A 82 6.07 12.15 6.51
CA ASP A 82 5.47 13.02 5.50
C ASP A 82 4.48 12.19 4.66
N HIS A 83 3.19 12.27 5.01
CA HIS A 83 2.11 11.48 4.38
C HIS A 83 1.95 11.82 2.89
N LYS A 84 2.59 12.88 2.39
CA LYS A 84 2.68 13.20 0.96
C LYS A 84 3.55 12.20 0.20
N LYS A 85 4.47 11.50 0.88
CA LYS A 85 5.34 10.50 0.26
C LYS A 85 4.67 9.15 0.04
N TRP A 86 3.53 8.90 0.69
CA TRP A 86 2.83 7.61 0.64
C TRP A 86 2.17 7.39 -0.72
N PHE A 87 2.10 6.13 -1.13
CA PHE A 87 1.44 5.75 -2.37
C PHE A 87 0.09 5.09 -2.09
N MET A 88 -0.87 5.32 -2.96
CA MET A 88 -2.12 4.56 -2.98
C MET A 88 -1.91 3.25 -3.75
N LEU A 89 -2.50 2.18 -3.22
CA LEU A 89 -2.53 0.87 -3.87
C LEU A 89 -3.90 0.69 -4.52
N TRP A 90 -4.00 1.07 -5.79
CA TRP A 90 -5.26 1.07 -6.53
C TRP A 90 -5.56 -0.30 -7.14
N ASN A 91 -6.70 -0.89 -6.80
CA ASN A 91 -7.16 -2.12 -7.44
C ASN A 91 -7.82 -1.81 -8.80
N PRO A 92 -7.44 -2.45 -9.91
CA PRO A 92 -8.01 -2.15 -11.23
C PRO A 92 -9.49 -2.52 -11.38
N LYS A 93 -10.02 -3.38 -10.50
CA LYS A 93 -11.43 -3.81 -10.53
C LYS A 93 -12.30 -3.01 -9.57
N THR A 94 -11.78 -2.71 -8.38
CA THR A 94 -12.59 -2.14 -7.28
C THR A 94 -12.16 -0.72 -6.88
N GLY A 95 -11.03 -0.24 -7.39
CA GLY A 95 -10.47 1.06 -7.04
C GLY A 95 -9.85 1.08 -5.66
N ASP A 96 -10.09 2.16 -4.91
CA ASP A 96 -9.55 2.36 -3.55
C ASP A 96 -10.43 1.73 -2.45
N SER A 97 -11.50 1.02 -2.80
CA SER A 97 -12.33 0.28 -1.85
C SER A 97 -12.73 -1.08 -2.42
N THR A 98 -13.04 -2.04 -1.55
CA THR A 98 -13.51 -3.36 -1.96
C THR A 98 -14.45 -3.93 -0.89
N MET A 99 -15.30 -4.86 -1.31
CA MET A 99 -16.22 -5.59 -0.45
C MET A 99 -15.72 -7.04 -0.31
N ILE A 100 -15.48 -7.48 0.92
CA ILE A 100 -14.97 -8.82 1.21
C ILE A 100 -15.90 -9.44 2.24
N ASN A 101 -16.64 -10.49 1.88
CA ASN A 101 -17.56 -11.18 2.78
C ASN A 101 -18.57 -10.25 3.50
N GLY A 102 -19.05 -9.20 2.84
CA GLY A 102 -19.97 -8.24 3.47
C GLY A 102 -19.28 -7.17 4.32
N ILE A 103 -17.95 -7.11 4.32
CA ILE A 103 -17.13 -6.11 5.03
C ILE A 103 -16.44 -5.19 4.02
N LYS A 104 -16.62 -3.88 4.19
CA LYS A 104 -15.99 -2.87 3.34
C LYS A 104 -14.56 -2.65 3.79
N ARG A 105 -13.61 -2.86 2.89
CA ARG A 105 -12.17 -2.56 3.08
C ARG A 105 -11.72 -1.52 2.04
N GLY A 106 -10.53 -0.95 2.20
CA GLY A 106 -10.00 0.02 1.24
C GLY A 106 -8.94 0.94 1.80
N ASN A 107 -8.72 2.06 1.10
CA ASN A 107 -7.72 3.09 1.41
C ASN A 107 -6.30 2.54 1.53
N PHE A 108 -6.01 1.43 0.87
CA PHE A 108 -4.76 0.70 1.05
C PHE A 108 -3.58 1.52 0.56
N ARG A 109 -2.53 1.60 1.39
CA ARG A 109 -1.33 2.39 1.12
C ARG A 109 -0.07 1.55 1.13
N LEU A 110 0.93 2.05 0.42
CA LEU A 110 2.33 1.69 0.61
C LEU A 110 3.00 2.84 1.38
N HIS A 111 3.46 2.57 2.59
CA HIS A 111 3.97 3.59 3.51
C HIS A 111 5.07 3.02 4.44
N PRO A 112 5.91 3.87 5.07
CA PRO A 112 6.85 3.44 6.08
C PRO A 112 6.15 3.13 7.41
N MET A 113 6.79 2.33 8.25
CA MET A 113 6.33 2.09 9.61
C MET A 113 6.35 3.39 10.43
N GLY A 114 5.18 3.79 10.94
CA GLY A 114 5.04 4.91 11.87
C GLY A 114 5.31 4.50 13.33
N SER A 115 5.26 5.47 14.24
CA SER A 115 5.52 5.27 15.69
C SER A 115 4.66 4.16 16.33
N ARG A 116 3.39 4.06 15.92
CA ARG A 116 2.41 3.07 16.42
C ARG A 116 2.52 1.70 15.76
N ARG A 117 3.31 1.55 14.70
CA ARG A 117 3.54 0.29 13.96
C ARG A 117 2.26 -0.39 13.44
N LEU A 118 1.22 0.40 13.16
CA LEU A 118 -0.08 -0.08 12.69
C LEU A 118 -0.07 -0.33 11.19
N SER A 119 -0.84 -1.33 10.75
CA SER A 119 -1.16 -1.60 9.35
C SER A 119 -2.55 -2.24 9.28
N GLU A 120 -3.52 -1.51 8.77
CA GLU A 120 -4.92 -1.93 8.70
C GLU A 120 -5.25 -2.52 7.31
N GLY A 121 -4.27 -3.25 6.77
CA GLY A 121 -4.29 -3.81 5.41
C GLY A 121 -3.43 -3.05 4.40
N CYS A 122 -2.61 -2.09 4.84
CA CYS A 122 -1.60 -1.45 4.01
C CYS A 122 -0.38 -2.36 3.79
N ILE A 123 0.51 -2.03 2.86
CA ILE A 123 1.88 -2.56 2.85
C ILE A 123 2.75 -1.57 3.61
N THR A 124 3.27 -1.99 4.76
CA THR A 124 4.08 -1.17 5.65
C THR A 124 5.54 -1.62 5.56
N VAL A 125 6.40 -0.77 5.01
CA VAL A 125 7.85 -1.01 4.95
C VAL A 125 8.44 -0.74 6.34
N VAL A 126 9.19 -1.71 6.87
CA VAL A 126 9.66 -1.70 8.26
C VAL A 126 10.67 -0.57 8.51
N ASP A 127 11.66 -0.40 7.64
CA ASP A 127 12.66 0.67 7.76
C ASP A 127 12.20 1.92 6.96
N PRO A 128 12.00 3.08 7.61
CA PRO A 128 11.69 4.33 6.92
C PRO A 128 12.72 4.72 5.85
N SER A 129 14.00 4.36 6.03
CA SER A 129 15.08 4.64 5.06
C SER A 129 14.92 3.82 3.78
N ASP A 130 14.48 2.57 3.92
CA ASP A 130 14.15 1.70 2.79
C ASP A 130 12.94 2.25 2.02
N PHE A 131 11.91 2.70 2.74
CA PHE A 131 10.78 3.36 2.12
C PHE A 131 11.19 4.65 1.38
N ASP A 132 12.03 5.49 1.97
CA ASP A 132 12.51 6.71 1.32
C ASP A 132 13.35 6.40 0.08
N ARG A 133 14.12 5.31 0.07
CA ARG A 133 14.83 4.81 -1.13
C ARG A 133 13.83 4.36 -2.21
N LEU A 134 12.83 3.58 -1.84
CA LEU A 134 11.78 3.12 -2.76
C LEU A 134 10.97 4.29 -3.34
N SER A 135 10.56 5.24 -2.49
CA SER A 135 9.77 6.41 -2.91
C SER A 135 10.54 7.27 -3.91
N ARG A 136 11.83 7.52 -3.67
CA ARG A 136 12.71 8.21 -4.62
C ARG A 136 12.88 7.44 -5.93
N TYR A 137 13.04 6.12 -5.86
CA TYR A 137 13.19 5.27 -7.05
C TYR A 137 11.91 5.22 -7.91
N LEU A 138 10.73 5.09 -7.29
CA LEU A 138 9.46 5.14 -8.01
C LEU A 138 9.28 6.50 -8.70
N ARG A 139 9.60 7.59 -7.99
CA ARG A 139 9.47 8.97 -8.48
C ARG A 139 10.59 9.44 -9.40
N SER A 140 11.67 8.67 -9.56
CA SER A 140 12.72 9.00 -10.55
C SER A 140 12.26 8.76 -11.99
N HIS A 141 11.05 8.24 -12.17
CA HIS A 141 10.42 7.99 -13.46
C HIS A 141 9.01 8.59 -13.46
N ALA A 142 8.53 9.01 -14.63
CA ALA A 142 7.15 9.48 -14.76
C ALA A 142 6.16 8.31 -14.54
N PRO A 143 5.01 8.55 -13.88
CA PRO A 143 3.95 7.55 -13.80
C PRO A 143 3.29 7.44 -15.17
N ASP A 144 3.79 6.56 -16.02
CA ASP A 144 3.32 6.39 -17.41
C ASP A 144 2.49 5.13 -17.62
N LEU A 145 2.34 4.28 -16.59
CA LEU A 145 1.54 3.06 -16.69
C LEU A 145 0.05 3.40 -16.56
N PRO A 146 -0.78 3.26 -17.61
CA PRO A 146 -2.21 3.51 -17.51
C PRO A 146 -2.86 2.51 -16.57
N VAL A 147 -3.76 3.02 -15.71
CA VAL A 147 -4.59 2.19 -14.83
C VAL A 147 -5.89 1.83 -15.56
N PRO A 148 -6.19 0.54 -15.81
CA PRO A 148 -7.43 0.14 -16.46
C PRO A 148 -8.66 0.70 -15.73
N GLY A 149 -9.61 1.28 -16.48
CA GLY A 149 -10.85 1.80 -15.92
C GLY A 149 -10.72 3.08 -15.07
N ALA A 150 -9.55 3.73 -15.06
CA ALA A 150 -9.33 4.99 -14.36
C ALA A 150 -8.55 5.99 -15.23
N THR A 151 -8.66 7.28 -14.92
CA THR A 151 -7.84 8.35 -15.54
C THR A 151 -6.46 8.47 -14.89
N LEU A 152 -6.12 7.54 -13.99
CA LEU A 152 -4.88 7.52 -13.24
C LEU A 152 -3.74 6.93 -14.07
N LYS A 153 -2.52 7.40 -13.77
CA LYS A 153 -1.29 6.74 -14.21
C LYS A 153 -0.46 6.33 -13.00
N ALA A 154 0.21 5.19 -13.11
CA ALA A 154 0.96 4.56 -12.04
C ALA A 154 2.47 4.54 -12.31
N TYR A 155 3.25 4.50 -11.25
CA TYR A 155 4.70 4.27 -11.29
C TYR A 155 5.03 2.79 -11.57
N GLY A 156 4.11 1.91 -11.20
CA GLY A 156 4.31 0.48 -11.25
C GLY A 156 3.14 -0.28 -10.67
N THR A 157 3.38 -1.57 -10.41
CA THR A 157 2.41 -2.48 -9.81
C THR A 157 3.04 -3.22 -8.64
N VAL A 158 2.22 -3.62 -7.68
CA VAL A 158 2.57 -4.62 -6.68
C VAL A 158 1.61 -5.80 -6.80
N GLU A 159 2.17 -7.00 -6.92
CA GLU A 159 1.44 -8.25 -6.84
C GLU A 159 1.51 -8.80 -5.41
N VAL A 160 0.35 -8.95 -4.78
CA VAL A 160 0.21 -9.52 -3.43
C VAL A 160 -0.12 -10.99 -3.56
N ARG A 161 0.75 -11.85 -3.04
CA ARG A 161 0.68 -13.31 -3.16
C ARG A 161 0.46 -14.01 -1.83
#